data_AF-A0A6A4I637-F1
#
_entry.id   AF-A0A6A4I637-F1
#
_cell.length_a   1.000
_cell.length_b   1.000
_cell.length_c   1.000
_cell.angle_alpha   90.00
_cell.angle_beta   90.00
_cell.angle_gamma   90.00
#
_symmetry.space_group_name_H-M   'P 1'
#
loop_
_entity.id
_entity.type
_entity.pdbx_description
1 polymer ?
#
loop_
_entity_poly.entity_id
_entity_poly.type
_entity_poly.pdbx_seq_one_letter_code
_entity_poly.pdbx_strand_id
1 'polypeptide(L)'
;MSQCIICLSNIKDPVCIPCGHLFCSQCLSDYISSSSQDGYNSQCPTCRSSFPIVSPELTCLPKHFHRYITPSMRRVYLDSNATQALQQKLTASQTQVKKLHLENSRLMDSCERYMHTSRVHAEGETKAALEVERLTAALREQKLATRKAQEEASEWKGKHSAVKKQLDEGSRQSPRKRTTLVREVSSSDFDEILAPTPRRRVMRDLPRPKKKMKLPEPQPKVELPQRRSVPIFTSDSGSE
;
A
#
# COMPACT_ATOMS: atom_id res chain seq x y z
N MET A 1 23.96 -12.39 34.10
CA MET A 1 25.06 -11.46 34.39
C MET A 1 26.07 -12.18 35.26
N SER A 2 27.32 -12.34 34.77
CA SER A 2 28.40 -13.06 35.47
C SER A 2 29.52 -12.07 35.82
N GLN A 3 29.24 -11.20 36.80
CA GLN A 3 30.19 -10.18 37.29
C GLN A 3 30.77 -10.63 38.64
N CYS A 4 32.09 -10.52 38.81
CA CYS A 4 32.76 -10.86 40.06
C CYS A 4 32.57 -9.71 41.06
N ILE A 5 32.14 -10.01 42.29
CA ILE A 5 31.92 -8.96 43.30
C ILE A 5 33.23 -8.39 43.90
N ILE A 6 34.37 -9.05 43.66
CA ILE A 6 35.67 -8.62 44.18
C ILE A 6 36.28 -7.56 43.23
N CYS A 7 36.39 -7.86 41.94
CA CYS A 7 36.96 -6.93 40.95
C CYS A 7 35.92 -6.14 40.16
N LEU A 8 34.62 -6.35 40.43
CA LEU A 8 33.49 -5.68 39.78
C LEU A 8 33.51 -5.76 38.24
N SER A 9 34.13 -6.80 37.69
CA SER A 9 34.28 -7.01 36.24
C SER A 9 33.71 -8.37 35.82
N ASN A 10 33.63 -8.62 34.51
CA ASN A 10 33.25 -9.95 34.00
C ASN A 10 34.16 -11.04 34.58
N ILE A 11 33.55 -12.13 35.06
CA ILE A 11 34.27 -13.25 35.66
C ILE A 11 35.21 -13.88 34.63
N LYS A 12 36.50 -13.91 34.93
CA LYS A 12 37.55 -14.60 34.16
C LYS A 12 37.97 -15.85 34.93
N ASP A 13 38.01 -16.99 34.25
CA ASP A 13 38.26 -18.30 34.87
C ASP A 13 37.35 -18.56 36.08
N PRO A 14 36.05 -18.81 35.85
CA PRO A 14 35.07 -18.88 36.90
C PRO A 14 35.38 -20.00 37.89
N VAL A 15 35.44 -19.66 39.17
CA VAL A 15 35.51 -20.64 40.27
C VAL A 15 34.28 -20.53 41.13
N CYS A 16 33.71 -21.68 41.48
CA CYS A 16 32.56 -21.81 42.37
C CYS A 16 33.02 -22.40 43.71
N ILE A 17 32.57 -21.78 44.80
CA ILE A 17 32.76 -22.27 46.17
C ILE A 17 31.50 -23.00 46.66
N PRO A 18 31.51 -23.73 47.80
CA PRO A 18 30.42 -24.64 48.16
C PRO A 18 29.07 -23.95 48.37
N CYS A 19 29.04 -22.66 48.67
CA CYS A 19 27.81 -21.87 48.76
C CYS A 19 27.22 -21.46 47.40
N GLY A 20 27.83 -21.85 46.28
CA GLY A 20 27.31 -21.63 44.92
C GLY A 20 27.67 -20.29 44.29
N HIS A 21 28.42 -19.42 44.98
CA HIS A 21 28.85 -18.13 44.43
C HIS A 21 30.07 -18.28 43.51
N LEU A 22 30.12 -17.47 42.44
CA LEU A 22 31.19 -17.48 41.45
C LEU A 22 32.08 -16.24 41.54
N PHE A 23 33.38 -16.46 41.38
CA PHE A 23 34.40 -15.41 41.38
C PHE A 23 35.43 -15.67 40.28
N CYS A 24 36.28 -14.69 40.00
CA CYS A 24 37.49 -14.94 39.22
C CYS A 24 38.46 -15.80 40.05
N SER A 25 39.14 -16.75 39.41
CA SER A 25 40.13 -17.60 40.09
C SER A 25 41.15 -16.77 40.89
N GLN A 26 41.74 -15.75 40.26
CA GLN A 26 42.75 -14.91 40.91
C GLN A 26 42.17 -14.11 42.08
N CYS A 27 41.01 -13.49 41.88
CA CYS A 27 40.39 -12.67 42.93
C CYS A 27 40.06 -13.49 44.17
N LEU A 28 39.58 -14.73 44.00
CA LEU A 28 39.31 -15.61 45.13
C LEU A 28 40.61 -16.05 45.81
N SER A 29 41.66 -16.38 45.05
CA SER A 29 42.97 -16.74 45.60
C SER A 29 43.60 -15.61 46.42
N ASP A 30 43.56 -14.38 45.92
CA ASP A 30 44.09 -13.20 46.62
C ASP A 30 43.28 -12.93 47.91
N TYR A 31 41.95 -13.04 47.83
CA TYR A 31 41.07 -12.88 48.98
C TYR A 31 41.38 -13.92 50.07
N ILE A 32 41.48 -15.21 49.72
CA ILE A 32 41.79 -16.27 50.69
C ILE A 32 43.16 -16.00 51.34
N SER A 33 44.18 -15.69 50.53
CA SER A 33 45.54 -15.43 51.01
C SER A 33 45.62 -14.24 51.99
N SER A 34 44.75 -13.24 51.82
CA SER A 34 44.71 -12.06 52.69
C SER A 34 43.84 -12.22 53.94
N SER A 35 42.88 -13.15 53.94
CA SER A 35 41.83 -13.25 54.97
C SER A 35 41.92 -14.49 55.86
N SER A 36 42.58 -15.56 55.42
CA SER A 36 42.67 -16.80 56.20
C SER A 36 43.76 -16.69 57.27
N GLN A 37 43.38 -16.54 58.54
CA GLN A 37 44.31 -16.61 59.68
C GLN A 37 44.83 -18.04 59.90
N ASP A 38 43.97 -19.05 59.75
CA ASP A 38 44.31 -20.43 60.09
C ASP A 38 44.73 -21.28 58.88
N GLY A 39 44.59 -20.77 57.66
CA GLY A 39 44.90 -21.49 56.40
C GLY A 39 43.97 -22.66 56.04
N TYR A 40 43.09 -23.09 56.95
CA TYR A 40 42.18 -24.22 56.73
C TYR A 40 40.77 -23.83 56.26
N ASN A 41 40.27 -22.65 56.68
CA ASN A 41 38.93 -22.17 56.38
C ASN A 41 38.96 -20.72 55.88
N SER A 42 38.02 -20.38 55.00
CA SER A 42 37.77 -18.99 54.56
C SER A 42 36.26 -18.73 54.50
N GLN A 43 35.87 -17.46 54.38
CA GLN A 43 34.48 -17.04 54.29
C GLN A 43 34.14 -16.56 52.87
N CYS A 44 32.93 -16.85 52.40
CA CYS A 44 32.49 -16.34 51.10
C CYS A 44 32.46 -14.80 51.11
N PRO A 45 33.08 -14.11 50.14
CA PRO A 45 33.00 -12.65 50.03
C PRO A 45 31.57 -12.12 49.85
N THR A 46 30.66 -12.94 49.30
CA THR A 46 29.27 -12.54 49.03
C THR A 46 28.33 -12.78 50.21
N CYS A 47 28.33 -14.00 50.76
CA CYS A 47 27.34 -14.43 51.76
C CYS A 47 27.95 -14.77 53.12
N ARG A 48 29.27 -14.62 53.28
CA ARG A 48 30.04 -14.86 54.52
C ARG A 48 29.99 -16.30 55.07
N SER A 49 29.38 -17.24 54.35
CA SER A 49 29.40 -18.65 54.70
C SER A 49 30.83 -19.18 54.73
N SER A 50 31.21 -19.82 55.83
CA SER A 50 32.51 -20.48 55.98
C SER A 50 32.61 -21.71 55.06
N PHE A 51 33.78 -21.91 54.46
CA PHE A 51 34.08 -23.10 53.66
C PHE A 51 35.53 -23.55 53.89
N PRO A 52 35.80 -24.87 53.83
CA PRO A 52 37.15 -25.39 53.97
C PRO A 52 37.96 -25.12 52.70
N ILE A 53 39.21 -24.69 52.81
CA ILE A 53 40.09 -24.48 51.65
C ILE A 53 40.73 -25.81 51.23
N VAL A 54 41.11 -26.62 52.22
CA VAL A 54 41.80 -27.90 52.02
C VAL A 54 40.78 -28.99 51.69
N SER A 55 41.10 -29.80 50.67
CA SER A 55 40.35 -31.02 50.35
C SER A 55 41.10 -32.23 50.92
N PRO A 56 40.41 -33.20 51.55
CA PRO A 56 41.06 -34.37 52.11
C PRO A 56 41.71 -35.21 51.00
N GLU A 57 42.86 -35.80 51.29
CA GLU A 57 43.52 -36.71 50.37
C GLU A 57 42.69 -37.99 50.21
N LEU A 58 42.43 -38.39 48.96
CA LEU A 58 41.58 -39.55 48.68
C LEU A 58 42.19 -40.87 49.18
N THR A 59 43.52 -40.93 49.34
CA THR A 59 44.26 -42.07 49.91
C THR A 59 43.85 -42.38 51.35
N CYS A 60 43.43 -41.35 52.09
CA CYS A 60 42.99 -41.46 53.48
C CYS A 60 41.51 -41.85 53.63
N LEU A 61 40.78 -42.04 52.51
CA LEU A 61 39.35 -42.31 52.49
C LEU A 61 39.03 -43.65 51.81
N PRO A 62 38.07 -44.43 52.34
CA PRO A 62 37.56 -45.60 51.64
C PRO A 62 37.03 -45.26 50.24
N LYS A 63 37.31 -46.11 49.24
CA LYS A 63 37.02 -45.86 47.82
C LYS A 63 35.57 -45.46 47.51
N HIS A 64 34.60 -45.98 48.28
CA HIS A 64 33.18 -45.67 48.05
C HIS A 64 32.82 -44.21 48.39
N PHE A 65 33.61 -43.52 49.21
CA PHE A 65 33.40 -42.11 49.53
C PHE A 65 33.99 -41.15 48.48
N HIS A 66 34.92 -41.62 47.64
CA HIS A 66 35.66 -40.76 46.70
C HIS A 66 34.73 -39.97 45.77
N ARG A 67 33.57 -40.52 45.39
CA ARG A 67 32.58 -39.83 44.54
C ARG A 67 31.91 -38.62 45.18
N TYR A 68 31.92 -38.55 46.52
CA TYR A 68 31.26 -37.49 47.28
C TYR A 68 32.25 -36.39 47.69
N ILE A 69 33.56 -36.65 47.56
CA ILE A 69 34.58 -35.65 47.80
C ILE A 69 34.67 -34.75 46.57
N THR A 70 34.22 -33.51 46.73
CA THR A 70 34.34 -32.51 45.68
C THR A 70 35.14 -31.34 46.22
N PRO A 71 36.19 -30.88 45.52
CA PRO A 71 37.04 -29.81 46.02
C PRO A 71 36.23 -28.56 46.31
N SER A 72 36.62 -27.81 47.34
CA SER A 72 35.88 -26.62 47.76
C SER A 72 35.92 -25.50 46.74
N MET A 73 36.99 -25.40 45.95
CA MET A 73 37.11 -24.46 44.84
C MET A 73 37.05 -25.23 43.52
N ARG A 74 35.96 -25.07 42.76
CA ARG A 74 35.72 -25.81 41.51
C ARG A 74 35.74 -24.85 40.34
N ARG A 75 36.52 -25.17 39.30
CA ARG A 75 36.46 -24.44 38.03
C ARG A 75 35.12 -24.74 37.34
N VAL A 76 34.46 -23.69 36.86
CA VAL A 76 33.19 -23.78 36.13
C VAL A 76 33.41 -23.20 34.74
N TYR A 77 33.03 -23.95 33.72
CA TYR A 77 33.03 -23.47 32.34
C TYR A 77 31.68 -22.84 32.04
N LEU A 78 31.67 -21.53 31.83
CA LEU A 78 30.50 -20.78 31.40
C LEU A 78 30.54 -20.64 29.86
N ASP A 79 29.59 -21.25 29.16
CA ASP A 79 29.47 -21.09 27.70
C ASP A 79 28.79 -19.76 27.36
N SER A 80 29.56 -18.69 27.52
CA SER A 80 29.15 -17.32 27.20
C SER A 80 29.07 -17.10 25.68
N ASN A 81 29.81 -17.87 24.89
CA ASN A 81 29.92 -17.65 23.44
C ASN A 81 28.71 -18.22 22.69
N ALA A 82 28.25 -19.43 23.03
CA ALA A 82 27.07 -20.00 22.39
C ALA A 82 25.82 -19.16 22.70
N THR A 83 25.69 -18.67 23.94
CA THR A 83 24.56 -17.83 24.36
C THR A 83 24.57 -16.47 23.66
N GLN A 84 25.73 -15.84 23.48
CA GLN A 84 25.86 -14.60 22.70
C GLN A 84 25.54 -14.80 21.22
N ALA A 85 26.02 -15.87 20.59
CA ALA A 85 25.72 -16.17 19.19
C ALA A 85 24.21 -16.38 18.96
N LEU A 86 23.53 -17.06 19.89
CA LEU A 86 22.08 -17.22 19.86
C LEU A 86 21.35 -15.88 20.06
N GLN A 87 21.82 -15.03 20.97
CA GLN A 87 21.27 -13.69 21.15
C GLN A 87 21.41 -12.83 19.89
N GLN A 88 22.54 -12.89 19.19
CA GLN A 88 22.74 -12.20 17.92
C GLN A 88 21.78 -12.70 16.82
N LYS A 89 21.59 -14.02 16.72
CA LYS A 89 20.62 -14.60 15.78
C LYS A 89 19.19 -14.19 16.10
N LEU A 90 18.85 -14.14 17.38
CA LEU A 90 17.53 -13.71 17.84
C LEU A 90 17.27 -12.26 17.46
N THR A 91 18.21 -11.35 17.75
CA THR A 91 18.05 -9.93 17.40
C THR A 91 18.00 -9.72 15.89
N ALA A 92 18.87 -10.39 15.12
CA ALA A 92 18.84 -10.34 13.66
C ALA A 92 17.47 -10.81 13.12
N SER A 93 16.98 -11.96 13.57
CA SER A 93 15.68 -12.49 13.15
C SER A 93 14.53 -11.57 13.54
N GLN A 94 14.55 -11.01 14.75
CA GLN A 94 13.55 -10.03 15.20
C GLN A 94 13.53 -8.76 14.34
N THR A 95 14.71 -8.25 13.96
CA THR A 95 14.79 -7.08 13.06
C THR A 95 14.24 -7.39 11.68
N GLN A 96 14.52 -8.58 11.15
CA GLN A 96 14.00 -9.02 9.85
C GLN A 96 12.48 -9.17 9.88
N VAL A 97 11.91 -9.76 10.92
CA VAL A 97 10.46 -9.89 11.09
C VAL A 97 9.79 -8.51 11.13
N LYS A 98 10.34 -7.56 11.90
CA LYS A 98 9.83 -6.18 11.95
C LYS A 98 9.87 -5.51 10.57
N LYS A 99 10.98 -5.68 9.83
CA LYS A 99 11.11 -5.14 8.48
C LYS A 99 10.06 -5.72 7.53
N LEU A 100 9.89 -7.05 7.52
CA LEU A 100 8.90 -7.72 6.67
C LEU A 100 7.47 -7.33 7.01
N HIS A 101 7.15 -7.13 8.30
CA HIS A 101 5.84 -6.62 8.69
C HIS A 101 5.59 -5.20 8.17
N LEU A 102 6.59 -4.32 8.25
CA LEU A 102 6.49 -2.96 7.72
C LEU A 102 6.32 -2.98 6.19
N GLU A 103 7.09 -3.79 5.49
CA GLU A 103 6.99 -3.94 4.03
C GLU A 103 5.63 -4.50 3.60
N ASN A 104 5.14 -5.53 4.28
CA ASN A 104 3.80 -6.08 4.04
C ASN A 104 2.71 -5.03 4.30
N SER A 105 2.78 -4.31 5.42
CA SER A 105 1.83 -3.23 5.71
C SER A 105 1.81 -2.19 4.59
N ARG A 106 2.99 -1.74 4.14
CA ARG A 106 3.11 -0.77 3.04
C ARG A 106 2.56 -1.32 1.72
N LEU A 107 2.77 -2.60 1.44
CA LEU A 107 2.24 -3.25 0.25
C LEU A 107 0.71 -3.31 0.30
N MET A 108 0.13 -3.67 1.43
CA MET A 108 -1.32 -3.68 1.64
C MET A 108 -1.94 -2.30 1.41
N ASP A 109 -1.37 -1.25 2.00
CA ASP A 109 -1.82 0.13 1.77
C ASP A 109 -1.73 0.55 0.30
N SER A 110 -0.72 0.04 -0.43
CA SER A 110 -0.60 0.28 -1.86
C SER A 110 -1.68 -0.46 -2.65
N CYS A 111 -1.93 -1.73 -2.32
CA CYS A 111 -2.98 -2.54 -2.94
C CYS A 111 -4.36 -1.94 -2.73
N GLU A 112 -4.68 -1.49 -1.51
CA GLU A 112 -5.95 -0.83 -1.19
C GLU A 112 -6.17 0.43 -2.02
N ARG A 113 -5.13 1.26 -2.17
CA ARG A 113 -5.19 2.46 -3.03
C ARG A 113 -5.42 2.11 -4.50
N TYR A 114 -4.74 1.10 -5.02
CA TYR A 114 -4.96 0.65 -6.40
C TYR A 114 -6.36 0.07 -6.59
N MET A 115 -6.84 -0.74 -5.64
CA MET A 115 -8.20 -1.29 -5.68
C MET A 115 -9.26 -0.19 -5.63
N HIS A 116 -9.08 0.79 -4.75
CA HIS A 116 -10.01 1.92 -4.63
C HIS A 116 -10.07 2.74 -5.91
N THR A 117 -8.91 3.13 -6.45
CA THR A 117 -8.84 3.90 -7.71
C THR A 117 -9.44 3.12 -8.87
N SER A 118 -9.10 1.84 -9.01
CA SER A 118 -9.68 0.96 -10.04
C SER A 118 -11.21 0.85 -9.92
N ARG A 119 -11.75 0.76 -8.70
CA ARG A 119 -13.19 0.71 -8.46
C ARG A 119 -13.87 2.01 -8.87
N VAL A 120 -13.33 3.15 -8.48
CA VAL A 120 -13.89 4.47 -8.85
C VAL A 120 -13.86 4.66 -10.36
N HIS A 121 -12.80 4.23 -11.04
CA HIS A 121 -12.73 4.26 -12.49
C HIS A 121 -13.80 3.38 -13.15
N ALA A 122 -13.95 2.14 -12.71
CA ALA A 122 -14.99 1.23 -13.22
C ALA A 122 -16.41 1.78 -12.98
N GLU A 123 -16.69 2.33 -11.80
CA GLU A 123 -17.97 2.99 -11.50
C GLU A 123 -18.19 4.24 -12.37
N GLY A 124 -17.13 4.99 -12.69
CA GLY A 124 -17.20 6.12 -13.61
C GLY A 124 -17.50 5.70 -15.05
N GLU A 125 -16.84 4.64 -15.54
CA GLU A 125 -17.05 4.10 -16.88
C GLU A 125 -18.47 3.56 -17.08
N THR A 126 -18.99 2.81 -16.11
CA THR A 126 -20.38 2.31 -16.15
C THR A 126 -21.39 3.45 -16.19
N LYS A 127 -21.22 4.49 -15.37
CA LYS A 127 -22.07 5.69 -15.40
C LYS A 127 -21.99 6.43 -16.75
N ALA A 128 -20.78 6.59 -17.28
CA ALA A 128 -20.59 7.23 -18.58
C ALA A 128 -21.24 6.41 -19.72
N ALA A 129 -21.14 5.07 -19.68
CA ALA A 129 -21.78 4.19 -20.65
C ALA A 129 -23.31 4.33 -20.64
N LEU A 130 -23.92 4.35 -19.45
CA LEU A 130 -25.37 4.58 -19.30
C LEU A 130 -25.79 5.96 -19.85
N GLU A 131 -24.99 7.00 -19.60
CA GLU A 131 -25.28 8.33 -20.13
C GLU A 131 -25.14 8.40 -21.66
N VAL A 132 -24.15 7.72 -22.23
CA VAL A 132 -24.01 7.58 -23.69
C VAL A 132 -25.22 6.88 -24.28
N GLU A 133 -25.70 5.79 -23.67
CA GLU A 133 -26.89 5.08 -24.11
C GLU A 133 -28.12 5.99 -24.10
N ARG A 134 -28.35 6.69 -22.99
CA ARG A 134 -29.45 7.66 -22.82
C ARG A 134 -29.42 8.76 -23.88
N LEU A 135 -28.26 9.38 -24.08
CA LEU A 135 -28.08 10.43 -25.09
C LEU A 135 -28.26 9.91 -26.51
N THR A 136 -27.81 8.68 -26.77
CA THR A 136 -27.97 8.06 -28.09
C THR A 136 -29.45 7.77 -28.37
N ALA A 137 -30.21 7.32 -27.38
CA ALA A 137 -31.67 7.15 -27.50
C ALA A 137 -32.36 8.49 -27.79
N ALA A 138 -32.08 9.53 -27.01
CA ALA A 138 -32.65 10.87 -27.22
C ALA A 138 -32.31 11.44 -28.61
N LEU A 139 -31.07 11.24 -29.07
CA LEU A 139 -30.66 11.68 -30.41
C LEU A 139 -31.43 10.93 -31.51
N ARG A 140 -31.69 9.63 -31.34
CA ARG A 140 -32.49 8.85 -32.30
C ARG A 140 -33.93 9.37 -32.37
N GLU A 141 -34.56 9.64 -31.23
CA GLU A 141 -35.91 10.21 -31.17
C GLU A 141 -35.97 11.58 -31.83
N GLN A 142 -35.02 12.47 -31.53
CA GLN A 142 -34.95 13.79 -32.14
C GLN A 142 -34.75 13.71 -33.67
N LYS A 143 -33.91 12.78 -34.15
CA LYS A 143 -33.74 12.53 -35.59
C LYS A 143 -35.04 12.06 -36.25
N LEU A 144 -35.81 11.19 -35.59
CA LEU A 144 -37.10 10.75 -36.12
C LEU A 144 -38.12 11.90 -36.15
N ALA A 145 -38.20 12.70 -35.09
CA ALA A 145 -39.10 13.84 -35.00
C ALA A 145 -38.78 14.91 -36.07
N THR A 146 -37.48 15.22 -36.25
CA THR A 146 -37.04 16.15 -37.30
C THR A 146 -37.33 15.63 -38.70
N ARG A 147 -37.18 14.33 -38.96
CA ARG A 147 -37.57 13.73 -40.25
C ARG A 147 -39.06 13.88 -40.52
N LYS A 148 -39.92 13.53 -39.55
CA LYS A 148 -41.38 13.71 -39.67
C LYS A 148 -41.77 15.17 -39.94
N ALA A 149 -41.19 16.11 -39.19
CA ALA A 149 -41.45 17.53 -39.40
C ALA A 149 -40.99 18.02 -40.79
N GLN A 150 -39.89 17.46 -41.34
CA GLN A 150 -39.44 17.75 -42.70
C GLN A 150 -40.41 17.20 -43.76
N GLU A 151 -40.90 15.97 -43.58
CA GLU A 151 -41.92 15.35 -44.43
C GLU A 151 -43.19 16.24 -44.44
N GLU A 152 -43.74 16.57 -43.27
CA GLU A 152 -44.90 17.47 -43.13
C GLU A 152 -44.67 18.86 -43.76
N ALA A 153 -43.49 19.47 -43.53
CA ALA A 153 -43.16 20.76 -44.12
C ALA A 153 -43.07 20.68 -45.65
N SER A 154 -42.59 19.57 -46.21
CA SER A 154 -42.55 19.34 -47.66
C SER A 154 -43.95 19.20 -48.25
N GLU A 155 -44.85 18.51 -47.55
CA GLU A 155 -46.26 18.39 -47.94
C GLU A 155 -46.96 19.75 -47.92
N TRP A 156 -46.81 20.51 -46.84
CA TRP A 156 -47.37 21.85 -46.72
C TRP A 156 -46.83 22.80 -47.79
N LYS A 157 -45.53 22.73 -48.10
CA LYS A 157 -44.94 23.49 -49.23
C LYS A 157 -45.56 23.11 -50.57
N GLY A 158 -45.80 21.82 -50.81
CA GLY A 158 -46.49 21.33 -52.02
C GLY A 158 -47.90 21.90 -52.13
N LYS A 159 -48.70 21.79 -51.05
CA LYS A 159 -50.06 22.36 -50.97
C LYS A 159 -50.05 23.87 -51.21
N HIS A 160 -49.16 24.60 -50.54
CA HIS A 160 -49.01 26.04 -50.70
C HIS A 160 -48.63 26.41 -52.15
N SER A 161 -47.71 25.67 -52.78
CA SER A 161 -47.35 25.89 -54.18
C SER A 161 -48.53 25.65 -55.13
N ALA A 162 -49.39 24.68 -54.86
CA ALA A 162 -50.58 24.40 -55.67
C ALA A 162 -51.60 25.55 -55.53
N VAL A 163 -51.90 25.97 -54.31
CA VAL A 163 -52.80 27.11 -54.03
C VAL A 163 -52.25 28.40 -54.67
N LYS A 164 -50.94 28.63 -54.59
CA LYS A 164 -50.30 29.79 -55.23
C LYS A 164 -50.47 29.78 -56.75
N LYS A 165 -50.27 28.63 -57.41
CA LYS A 165 -50.49 28.51 -58.87
C LYS A 165 -51.94 28.79 -59.26
N GLN A 166 -52.91 28.28 -58.50
CA GLN A 166 -54.34 28.55 -58.72
C GLN A 166 -54.67 30.04 -58.61
N LEU A 167 -54.07 30.75 -57.64
CA LEU A 167 -54.20 32.21 -57.50
C LEU A 167 -53.58 32.96 -58.69
N ASP A 168 -52.39 32.57 -59.12
CA ASP A 168 -51.69 33.18 -60.26
C ASP A 168 -52.44 32.94 -61.59
N GLU A 169 -53.04 31.76 -61.78
CA GLU A 169 -53.88 31.39 -62.94
C GLU A 169 -55.22 32.15 -62.95
N GLY A 170 -55.88 32.28 -61.80
CA GLY A 170 -57.08 33.11 -61.64
C GLY A 170 -56.81 34.60 -61.87
N SER A 171 -55.59 35.08 -61.54
CA SER A 171 -55.16 36.44 -61.84
C SER A 171 -54.94 36.68 -63.34
N ARG A 172 -54.49 35.66 -64.10
CA ARG A 172 -54.30 35.76 -65.56
C ARG A 172 -55.61 35.75 -66.36
N GLN A 173 -56.71 35.23 -65.81
CA GLN A 173 -58.02 35.18 -66.46
C GLN A 173 -58.91 36.41 -66.16
N SER A 174 -58.45 37.34 -65.30
CA SER A 174 -59.16 38.59 -65.00
C SER A 174 -58.40 39.80 -65.57
N PRO A 175 -58.91 40.49 -66.63
CA PRO A 175 -58.34 41.75 -67.07
C PRO A 175 -58.78 42.86 -66.11
N ARG A 176 -58.14 42.96 -64.94
CA ARG A 176 -58.28 44.15 -64.10
C ARG A 176 -57.44 45.27 -64.71
N LYS A 177 -58.15 46.29 -65.22
CA LYS A 177 -57.56 47.58 -65.60
C LYS A 177 -56.64 48.06 -64.48
N ARG A 178 -55.37 48.26 -64.81
CA ARG A 178 -54.39 48.92 -63.95
C ARG A 178 -54.83 50.37 -63.78
N THR A 179 -55.51 50.69 -62.69
CA THR A 179 -55.61 52.08 -62.24
C THR A 179 -54.28 52.44 -61.60
N THR A 180 -53.46 53.15 -62.35
CA THR A 180 -52.37 53.97 -61.82
C THR A 180 -52.99 55.04 -60.95
N LEU A 181 -53.01 54.83 -59.63
CA LEU A 181 -53.11 55.92 -58.68
C LEU A 181 -51.69 56.16 -58.17
N VAL A 182 -51.00 57.04 -58.90
CA VAL A 182 -49.81 57.72 -58.40
C VAL A 182 -50.28 58.52 -57.19
N ARG A 183 -49.85 58.11 -56.00
CA ARG A 183 -49.79 59.00 -54.86
C ARG A 183 -48.32 59.18 -54.56
N GLU A 184 -47.77 60.27 -55.07
CA GLU A 184 -46.51 60.81 -54.62
C GLU A 184 -46.59 60.95 -53.10
N VAL A 185 -45.78 60.17 -52.40
CA VAL A 185 -45.39 60.49 -51.03
C VAL A 185 -43.88 60.55 -51.02
N SER A 186 -43.45 61.75 -50.71
CA SER A 186 -42.12 62.31 -50.65
C SER A 186 -41.04 61.34 -50.18
N SER A 187 -39.93 61.40 -50.90
CA SER A 187 -38.60 60.96 -50.51
C SER A 187 -38.16 61.57 -49.18
N SER A 188 -38.17 60.76 -48.13
CA SER A 188 -37.18 60.79 -47.05
C SER A 188 -37.29 59.47 -46.28
N ASP A 189 -36.16 58.81 -46.10
CA ASP A 189 -35.93 57.66 -45.22
C ASP A 189 -36.16 56.27 -45.84
N PHE A 190 -35.36 55.93 -46.85
CA PHE A 190 -34.95 54.55 -47.10
C PHE A 190 -33.47 54.50 -47.43
N ASP A 191 -32.66 54.60 -46.39
CA ASP A 191 -31.26 54.14 -46.38
C ASP A 191 -30.96 53.51 -45.02
N GLU A 192 -31.69 52.45 -44.66
CA GLU A 192 -31.18 51.48 -43.69
C GLU A 192 -31.95 50.16 -43.78
N ILE A 193 -31.26 49.05 -43.53
CA ILE A 193 -31.74 47.66 -43.54
C ILE A 193 -31.59 46.92 -44.88
N LEU A 194 -30.43 47.07 -45.51
CA LEU A 194 -29.75 45.95 -46.17
C LEU A 194 -28.28 45.88 -45.74
N ALA A 195 -28.03 45.98 -44.43
CA ALA A 195 -26.77 45.49 -43.88
C ALA A 195 -26.84 43.96 -43.79
N PRO A 196 -25.84 43.21 -44.27
CA PRO A 196 -25.72 41.81 -43.89
C PRO A 196 -25.55 41.81 -42.38
N THR A 197 -26.53 41.26 -41.65
CA THR A 197 -26.36 41.07 -40.21
C THR A 197 -25.05 40.29 -40.03
N PRO A 198 -24.08 40.81 -39.27
CA PRO A 198 -22.87 40.05 -39.04
C PRO A 198 -23.35 38.78 -38.35
N ARG A 199 -23.05 37.63 -38.96
CA ARG A 199 -23.23 36.33 -38.31
C ARG A 199 -22.60 36.46 -36.94
N ARG A 200 -23.41 36.60 -35.89
CA ARG A 200 -22.92 36.53 -34.53
C ARG A 200 -22.45 35.10 -34.38
N ARG A 201 -21.15 34.90 -34.59
CA ARG A 201 -20.49 33.63 -34.31
C ARG A 201 -20.68 33.46 -32.81
N VAL A 202 -21.70 32.70 -32.42
CA VAL A 202 -21.81 32.22 -31.05
C VAL A 202 -20.64 31.28 -30.88
N MET A 203 -19.50 31.83 -30.46
CA MET A 203 -18.46 31.05 -29.84
C MET A 203 -19.13 30.45 -28.61
N ARG A 204 -19.54 29.18 -28.71
CA ARG A 204 -19.61 28.38 -27.49
C ARG A 204 -18.18 28.35 -27.00
N ASP A 205 -17.91 29.04 -25.91
CA ASP A 205 -16.72 28.80 -25.12
C ASP A 205 -16.76 27.32 -24.71
N LEU A 206 -16.15 26.45 -25.52
CA LEU A 206 -15.80 25.13 -25.07
C LEU A 206 -14.86 25.32 -23.89
N PRO A 207 -15.07 24.60 -22.77
CA PRO A 207 -14.14 24.63 -21.67
C PRO A 207 -12.73 24.38 -22.22
N ARG A 208 -11.78 25.27 -21.91
CA ARG A 208 -10.39 25.11 -22.32
C ARG A 208 -9.93 23.70 -21.95
N PRO A 209 -9.19 22.99 -22.82
CA PRO A 209 -8.63 21.70 -22.45
C PRO A 209 -7.74 21.94 -21.23
N LYS A 210 -8.12 21.37 -20.09
CA LYS A 210 -7.22 21.30 -18.92
C LYS A 210 -5.93 20.67 -19.41
N LYS A 211 -4.79 21.28 -19.04
CA LYS A 211 -3.44 20.78 -19.35
C LYS A 211 -3.45 19.26 -19.30
N LYS A 212 -2.98 18.60 -20.37
CA LYS A 212 -2.77 17.15 -20.40
C LYS A 212 -2.13 16.76 -19.08
N MET A 213 -2.86 16.05 -18.21
CA MET A 213 -2.22 15.36 -17.11
C MET A 213 -1.23 14.42 -17.77
N LYS A 214 0.06 14.57 -17.44
CA LYS A 214 1.04 13.56 -17.81
C LYS A 214 0.51 12.24 -17.23
N LEU A 215 0.12 11.34 -18.12
CA LEU A 215 -0.10 9.96 -17.75
C LEU A 215 1.21 9.49 -17.09
N PRO A 216 1.17 8.86 -15.90
CA PRO A 216 2.37 8.28 -15.31
C PRO A 216 3.03 7.38 -16.35
N GLU A 217 4.32 7.58 -16.56
CA GLU A 217 5.13 6.78 -17.48
C GLU A 217 4.96 5.30 -17.12
N PRO A 218 4.76 4.40 -18.11
CA PRO A 218 4.55 3.00 -17.83
C PRO A 218 5.75 2.46 -17.06
N GLN A 219 5.52 2.04 -15.81
CA GLN A 219 6.57 1.43 -15.00
C GLN A 219 7.05 0.16 -15.71
N PRO A 220 8.37 -0.14 -15.68
CA PRO A 220 8.91 -1.34 -16.28
C PRO A 220 8.17 -2.56 -15.73
N LYS A 221 7.82 -3.50 -16.61
CA LYS A 221 7.15 -4.76 -16.28
C LYS A 221 7.92 -5.42 -15.13
N VAL A 222 7.35 -5.41 -13.93
CA VAL A 222 7.85 -6.23 -12.83
C VAL A 222 7.51 -7.67 -13.19
N GLU A 223 8.53 -8.48 -13.52
CA GLU A 223 8.36 -9.92 -13.65
C GLU A 223 7.80 -10.47 -12.34
N LEU A 224 6.55 -10.94 -12.40
CA LEU A 224 5.94 -11.71 -11.31
C LEU A 224 6.81 -12.95 -11.07
N PRO A 225 7.27 -13.20 -9.84
CA PRO A 225 8.03 -14.40 -9.54
C PRO A 225 7.16 -15.62 -9.86
N GLN A 226 7.70 -16.53 -10.67
CA GLN A 226 7.04 -17.76 -11.08
C GLN A 226 6.52 -18.50 -9.85
N ARG A 227 5.20 -18.71 -9.81
CA ARG A 227 4.57 -19.57 -8.79
C ARG A 227 5.25 -20.93 -8.84
N ARG A 228 6.00 -21.29 -7.81
CA ARG A 228 6.41 -22.68 -7.58
C ARG A 228 5.13 -23.48 -7.35
N SER A 229 4.87 -24.45 -8.23
CA SER A 229 3.83 -25.44 -8.04
C SER A 229 4.08 -26.21 -6.75
N VAL A 230 3.14 -26.12 -5.81
CA VAL A 230 3.14 -26.96 -4.61
C VAL A 230 2.69 -28.36 -5.04
N PRO A 231 3.37 -29.46 -4.65
CA PRO A 231 2.93 -30.79 -5.00
C PRO A 231 1.61 -31.10 -4.29
N ILE A 232 0.63 -31.56 -5.04
CA ILE A 232 -0.61 -32.14 -4.50
C ILE A 232 -0.23 -33.50 -3.90
N PHE A 233 -0.37 -33.63 -2.59
CA PHE A 233 -0.17 -34.89 -1.88
C PHE A 233 -1.42 -35.75 -2.10
N THR A 234 -1.36 -36.71 -3.02
CA THR A 234 -2.40 -37.74 -3.15
C THR A 234 -2.19 -38.77 -2.04
N SER A 235 -3.11 -38.80 -1.09
CA SER A 235 -3.21 -39.86 -0.10
C SER A 235 -3.65 -41.14 -0.79
N ASP A 236 -2.69 -42.06 -0.99
CA ASP A 236 -2.94 -43.41 -1.47
C ASP A 236 -3.55 -44.22 -0.32
N SER A 237 -4.85 -44.48 -0.42
CA SER A 237 -5.57 -45.39 0.46
C SER A 237 -5.30 -46.81 -0.03
N GLY A 238 -4.32 -47.48 0.60
CA GLY A 238 -4.04 -48.88 0.38
C GLY A 238 -5.22 -49.77 0.78
N SER A 239 -5.72 -50.51 -0.20
CA SER A 239 -6.54 -51.70 -0.02
C SER A 239 -5.82 -52.87 -0.69
N GLU A 240 -5.22 -53.74 0.13
CA GLU A 240 -5.15 -55.21 0.04
C GLU A 240 -4.16 -55.76 1.07
#